data_AF-A0A326S2G0-F1
#
_entry.id   AF-A0A326S2G0-F1
#
_cell.length_a   1.000
_cell.length_b   1.000
_cell.length_c   1.000
_cell.angle_alpha   90.00
_cell.angle_beta   90.00
_cell.angle_gamma   90.00
#
_symmetry.space_group_name_H-M   'P 1'
#
loop_
_entity.id
_entity.type
_entity.pdbx_description
1 polymer ?
#
loop_
_entity_poly.entity_id
_entity_poly.type
_entity_poly.pdbx_seq_one_letter_code
_entity_poly.pdbx_strand_id
1 'polypeptide(L)'
;MYIHRILSLLFFLLSGVTYAQMWEGTYQTQYGPVKLVYENGIYYGDYAGNGTILAFEYFNRDHELHGVFFNGNARGKFLWRSGADLQAQGFSGHFAYDNSISLQDLRGKGVYFISDFQTGNTQFNWNGKRTSTSKVSNLETGVWSGKWKTNFAELDLQQVGNRVTGKYGSLGDIDATFDKGKKILKGTFTNNGRTGYLEFAFSGNEFQGKWGWNPEMTESPAWSGNKIVKSNRAVTAPVIASATKKITVRLGSILAQEIPSHRNPEIYGFAGVRMYRVTSGGREEIRPFGNKSANYFDRTESNPFSRDSRYDYRVDLPNTPEYIRDFTISSQDLNNPEVDIEVEIWHHIKGKVLGPNFDMGYYKEVLNLEAINFESGGLLRVGQGYRNGQRQGNLNSKSQAMVYVTGL
;
A
#
# COMPACT_ATOMS: atom_id res chain seq x y z
N MET A 1 13.82 -62.87 -9.38
CA MET A 1 14.48 -62.47 -8.10
C MET A 1 15.31 -61.19 -8.29
N TYR A 2 14.71 -60.09 -8.79
CA TYR A 2 15.40 -58.80 -9.01
C TYR A 2 14.52 -57.56 -8.73
N ILE A 3 13.27 -57.75 -8.32
CA ILE A 3 12.30 -56.65 -8.15
C ILE A 3 12.34 -56.04 -6.73
N HIS A 4 12.92 -56.73 -5.75
CA HIS A 4 12.97 -56.25 -4.36
C HIS A 4 14.18 -55.36 -4.01
N ARG A 5 15.18 -55.20 -4.89
CA ARG A 5 16.35 -54.33 -4.64
C ARG A 5 16.23 -52.92 -5.22
N ILE A 6 15.29 -52.68 -6.14
CA ILE A 6 15.06 -51.35 -6.74
C ILE A 6 14.10 -50.50 -5.86
N LEU A 7 13.21 -51.13 -5.09
CA LEU A 7 12.27 -50.40 -4.22
C LEU A 7 12.94 -49.78 -2.97
N SER A 8 14.00 -50.40 -2.44
CA SER A 8 14.72 -49.86 -1.26
C SER A 8 15.63 -48.68 -1.59
N LEU A 9 16.11 -48.54 -2.84
CA LEU A 9 16.88 -47.37 -3.27
C LEU A 9 15.97 -46.15 -3.53
N LEU A 10 14.70 -46.38 -3.90
CA LEU A 10 13.74 -45.31 -4.13
C LEU A 10 13.21 -44.70 -2.81
N PHE A 11 13.19 -45.48 -1.71
CA PHE A 11 12.71 -45.01 -0.40
C PHE A 11 13.71 -44.11 0.34
N PHE A 12 15.02 -44.20 0.04
CA PHE A 12 16.04 -43.32 0.62
C PHE A 12 16.19 -41.97 -0.08
N LEU A 13 15.66 -41.82 -1.29
CA LEU A 13 15.65 -40.54 -2.03
C LEU A 13 14.43 -39.66 -1.72
N LEU A 14 13.46 -40.17 -0.96
CA LEU A 14 12.19 -39.48 -0.65
C LEU A 14 12.08 -39.01 0.81
N SER A 15 13.05 -39.28 1.68
CA SER A 15 13.09 -38.74 3.05
C SER A 15 13.84 -37.39 3.17
N GLY A 16 14.28 -36.80 2.05
CA GLY A 16 14.87 -35.45 2.00
C GLY A 16 13.84 -34.31 2.08
N VAL A 17 12.70 -34.54 2.76
CA VAL A 17 11.57 -33.60 2.83
C VAL A 17 11.92 -32.46 3.80
N THR A 18 12.58 -31.44 3.24
CA THR A 18 12.29 -30.01 3.43
C THR A 18 12.13 -29.49 4.87
N TYR A 19 13.21 -29.48 5.64
CA TYR A 19 13.34 -28.56 6.80
C TYR A 19 13.64 -27.10 6.38
N ALA A 20 13.93 -26.89 5.09
CA ALA A 20 14.35 -25.63 4.47
C ALA A 20 13.31 -24.48 4.46
N GLN A 21 12.18 -24.60 5.16
CA GLN A 21 11.11 -23.57 5.20
C GLN A 21 10.88 -23.00 6.60
N MET A 22 11.75 -23.33 7.55
CA MET A 22 11.54 -23.06 8.96
C MET A 22 11.50 -21.55 9.28
N TRP A 23 12.38 -20.78 8.65
CA TRP A 23 12.48 -19.33 8.86
C TRP A 23 11.85 -18.48 7.75
N GLU A 24 11.31 -19.10 6.69
CA GLU A 24 10.67 -18.33 5.60
C GLU A 24 9.36 -17.69 6.06
N GLY A 25 9.05 -16.48 5.58
CA GLY A 25 7.78 -15.80 5.86
C GLY A 25 7.96 -14.47 6.58
N THR A 26 6.91 -14.02 7.27
CA THR A 26 6.88 -12.71 7.93
C THR A 26 6.78 -12.87 9.43
N TYR A 27 7.58 -12.08 10.15
CA TYR A 27 7.63 -12.03 11.61
C TYR A 27 7.42 -10.59 12.06
N GLN A 28 6.58 -10.39 13.07
CA GLN A 28 6.47 -9.12 13.76
C GLN A 28 7.42 -9.12 14.97
N THR A 29 8.32 -8.15 15.02
CA THR A 29 9.26 -7.94 16.13
C THR A 29 8.98 -6.62 16.83
N GLN A 30 9.60 -6.36 17.98
CA GLN A 30 9.54 -5.06 18.65
C GLN A 30 10.22 -3.93 17.84
N TYR A 31 11.06 -4.27 16.86
CA TYR A 31 11.77 -3.29 16.01
C TYR A 31 11.14 -3.14 14.62
N GLY A 32 10.00 -3.79 14.38
CA GLY A 32 9.29 -3.77 13.10
C GLY A 32 9.21 -5.15 12.43
N PRO A 33 8.58 -5.24 11.25
CA PRO A 33 8.42 -6.50 10.54
C PRO A 33 9.76 -6.99 9.97
N VAL A 34 9.95 -8.30 10.01
CA VAL A 34 11.02 -9.03 9.32
C VAL A 34 10.36 -9.92 8.27
N LYS A 35 10.87 -9.88 7.04
CA LYS A 35 10.45 -10.78 5.96
C LYS A 35 11.65 -11.60 5.53
N LEU A 36 11.52 -12.92 5.50
CA LEU A 36 12.60 -13.83 5.13
C LEU A 36 12.21 -14.70 3.95
N VAL A 37 13.18 -14.88 3.07
CA VAL A 37 13.17 -15.79 1.92
C VAL A 37 14.33 -16.75 2.10
N TYR A 38 14.11 -18.04 1.89
CA TYR A 38 15.18 -19.02 1.85
C TYR A 38 15.60 -19.32 0.41
N GLU A 39 16.90 -19.22 0.14
CA GLU A 39 17.46 -19.60 -1.15
C GLU A 39 18.94 -20.01 -0.97
N ASN A 40 19.36 -21.11 -1.59
CA ASN A 40 20.77 -21.53 -1.63
C ASN A 40 21.49 -21.58 -0.26
N GLY A 41 20.80 -22.04 0.79
CA GLY A 41 21.41 -22.16 2.13
C GLY A 41 21.59 -20.83 2.86
N ILE A 42 20.97 -19.75 2.38
CA ILE A 42 20.89 -18.47 3.08
C ILE A 42 19.45 -18.04 3.25
N TYR A 43 19.21 -17.27 4.31
CA TYR A 43 17.99 -16.50 4.52
C TYR A 43 18.28 -15.03 4.27
N TYR A 44 17.42 -14.36 3.52
CA TYR A 44 17.54 -12.93 3.27
C TYR A 44 16.18 -12.23 3.26
N GLY A 45 16.18 -10.92 3.44
CA GLY A 45 15.01 -10.10 3.15
C GLY A 45 14.98 -8.76 3.87
N ASP A 46 13.77 -8.30 4.18
CA ASP A 46 13.52 -6.96 4.71
C ASP A 46 13.52 -6.96 6.24
N TYR A 47 13.95 -5.84 6.82
CA TYR A 47 13.84 -5.55 8.25
C TYR A 47 13.32 -4.13 8.46
N ALA A 48 12.25 -3.95 9.24
CA ALA A 48 11.73 -2.64 9.68
C ALA A 48 11.44 -1.62 8.55
N GLY A 49 11.15 -2.09 7.33
CA GLY A 49 10.84 -1.26 6.16
C GLY A 49 12.04 -0.55 5.48
N ASN A 50 13.17 -0.40 6.17
CA ASN A 50 14.37 0.27 5.64
C ASN A 50 15.68 -0.52 5.82
N GLY A 51 15.62 -1.68 6.47
CA GLY A 51 16.75 -2.54 6.74
C GLY A 51 16.77 -3.81 5.90
N THR A 52 17.91 -4.48 5.89
CA THR A 52 18.13 -5.78 5.22
C THR A 52 18.61 -6.81 6.22
N ILE A 53 18.24 -8.07 6.02
CA ILE A 53 18.79 -9.21 6.75
C ILE A 53 19.46 -10.16 5.78
N LEU A 54 20.58 -10.75 6.23
CA LEU A 54 21.26 -11.85 5.56
C LEU A 54 21.79 -12.83 6.62
N ALA A 55 21.44 -14.10 6.50
CA ALA A 55 21.71 -15.11 7.52
C ALA A 55 21.92 -16.50 6.94
N PHE A 56 22.44 -17.41 7.76
CA PHE A 56 22.42 -18.85 7.52
C PHE A 56 21.92 -19.57 8.76
N GLU A 57 21.33 -20.73 8.55
CA GLU A 57 20.91 -21.60 9.64
C GLU A 57 22.08 -22.48 10.07
N TYR A 58 22.34 -22.48 11.37
CA TYR A 58 23.26 -23.40 12.00
C TYR A 58 22.46 -24.58 12.56
N PHE A 59 22.67 -25.75 11.96
CA PHE A 59 22.03 -26.99 12.36
C PHE A 59 22.62 -27.51 13.68
N ASN A 60 22.00 -27.09 14.80
CA ASN A 60 22.15 -27.71 16.11
C ASN A 60 20.77 -28.20 16.60
N ARG A 61 20.68 -28.65 17.87
CA ARG A 61 19.42 -29.12 18.45
C ARG A 61 18.32 -28.04 18.51
N ASP A 62 18.69 -26.76 18.51
CA ASP A 62 17.81 -25.64 18.81
C ASP A 62 17.45 -24.79 17.57
N HIS A 63 17.90 -25.22 16.37
CA HIS A 63 17.80 -24.51 15.09
C HIS A 63 18.10 -23.02 15.24
N GLU A 64 19.36 -22.65 15.07
CA GLU A 64 19.80 -21.27 15.24
C GLU A 64 19.94 -20.55 13.90
N LEU A 65 19.44 -19.31 13.81
CA LEU A 65 19.67 -18.44 12.68
C LEU A 65 20.73 -17.39 13.05
N HIS A 66 21.84 -17.42 12.32
CA HIS A 66 22.99 -16.55 12.52
C HIS A 66 23.09 -15.60 11.36
N GLY A 67 23.14 -14.29 11.63
CA GLY A 67 23.13 -13.35 10.53
C GLY A 67 23.65 -11.97 10.85
N VAL A 68 23.69 -11.18 9.78
CA VAL A 68 23.95 -9.75 9.81
C VAL A 68 22.69 -9.00 9.45
N PHE A 69 22.52 -7.84 10.06
CA PHE A 69 21.46 -6.92 9.70
C PHE A 69 22.05 -5.54 9.39
N PHE A 70 21.28 -4.79 8.62
CA PHE A 70 21.48 -3.37 8.41
C PHE A 70 20.14 -2.68 8.60
N ASN A 71 20.10 -1.54 9.28
CA ASN A 71 18.91 -0.71 9.40
C ASN A 71 19.30 0.77 9.48
N GLY A 72 18.98 1.53 8.43
CA GLY A 72 19.37 2.94 8.34
C GLY A 72 20.88 3.10 8.21
N ASN A 73 21.56 3.49 9.29
CA ASN A 73 23.02 3.60 9.34
C ASN A 73 23.66 2.57 10.29
N ALA A 74 22.85 1.74 10.94
CA ALA A 74 23.33 0.76 11.90
C ALA A 74 23.53 -0.60 11.22
N ARG A 75 24.68 -1.22 11.49
CA ARG A 75 25.00 -2.60 11.08
C ARG A 75 25.32 -3.43 12.31
N GLY A 76 24.96 -4.69 12.27
CA GLY A 76 25.28 -5.60 13.35
C GLY A 76 25.08 -7.06 13.02
N LYS A 77 25.28 -7.88 14.04
CA LYS A 77 25.08 -9.32 14.03
C LYS A 77 23.89 -9.71 14.89
N PHE A 78 23.29 -10.86 14.61
CA PHE A 78 22.23 -11.44 15.44
C PHE A 78 22.35 -12.95 15.55
N LEU A 79 21.74 -13.47 16.61
CA LEU A 79 21.52 -14.87 16.88
C LEU A 79 20.05 -15.05 17.25
N TRP A 80 19.30 -15.79 16.44
CA TRP A 80 17.93 -16.20 16.77
C TRP A 80 17.87 -17.69 17.02
N ARG A 81 17.07 -18.05 18.02
CA ARG A 81 16.71 -19.41 18.38
C ARG A 81 15.24 -19.59 18.14
N SER A 82 14.97 -20.70 17.50
CA SER A 82 13.61 -21.17 17.37
C SER A 82 13.02 -21.61 18.72
N GLY A 83 11.71 -21.41 18.91
CA GLY A 83 11.00 -22.13 19.97
C GLY A 83 10.80 -23.61 19.58
N ALA A 84 10.46 -24.46 20.55
CA ALA A 84 10.18 -25.89 20.32
C ALA A 84 9.07 -26.16 19.27
N ASP A 85 8.25 -25.14 18.97
CA ASP A 85 7.28 -25.13 17.86
C ASP A 85 7.37 -23.81 17.06
N LEU A 86 8.22 -23.79 16.03
CA LEU A 86 8.41 -22.67 15.10
C LEU A 86 7.19 -22.30 14.28
N GLN A 87 6.30 -23.26 14.04
CA GLN A 87 5.08 -23.01 13.27
C GLN A 87 4.12 -22.13 14.09
N ALA A 88 4.13 -22.26 15.42
CA ALA A 88 3.22 -21.53 16.31
C ALA A 88 3.85 -20.33 17.06
N GLN A 89 5.16 -20.32 17.36
CA GLN A 89 5.69 -19.44 18.42
C GLN A 89 6.68 -18.35 17.98
N GLY A 90 7.22 -18.40 16.76
CA GLY A 90 8.21 -17.43 16.30
C GLY A 90 9.63 -17.70 16.82
N PHE A 91 10.38 -16.67 17.17
CA PHE A 91 11.78 -16.77 17.61
C PHE A 91 12.10 -15.86 18.81
N SER A 92 13.15 -16.25 19.53
CA SER A 92 13.80 -15.41 20.55
C SER A 92 15.28 -15.29 20.24
N GLY A 93 15.93 -14.20 20.64
CA GLY A 93 17.32 -13.99 20.23
C GLY A 93 17.93 -12.71 20.74
N HIS A 94 19.13 -12.44 20.24
CA HIS A 94 19.89 -11.24 20.60
C HIS A 94 20.54 -10.62 19.37
N PHE A 95 20.88 -9.33 19.46
CA PHE A 95 21.71 -8.65 18.48
C PHE A 95 22.82 -7.84 19.13
N ALA A 96 23.83 -7.52 18.36
CA ALA A 96 24.89 -6.60 18.75
C ALA A 96 25.31 -5.76 17.53
N TYR A 97 25.58 -4.48 17.75
CA TYR A 97 26.13 -3.63 16.71
C TYR A 97 27.59 -4.01 16.42
N ASP A 98 27.91 -4.10 15.14
CA ASP A 98 29.24 -4.38 14.63
C ASP A 98 29.28 -3.85 13.20
N ASN A 99 30.01 -2.76 12.97
CA ASN A 99 30.06 -2.12 11.65
C ASN A 99 31.00 -2.84 10.68
N SER A 100 31.83 -3.75 11.17
CA SER A 100 32.79 -4.50 10.37
C SER A 100 32.29 -5.88 9.93
N ILE A 101 31.23 -6.39 10.56
CA ILE A 101 30.84 -7.78 10.38
C ILE A 101 30.26 -8.08 9.00
N SER A 102 30.73 -9.13 8.34
CA SER A 102 30.16 -9.70 7.12
C SER A 102 29.61 -11.11 7.33
N LEU A 103 28.76 -11.59 6.41
CA LEU A 103 28.30 -12.99 6.45
C LEU A 103 29.47 -13.99 6.32
N GLN A 104 30.53 -13.63 5.59
CA GLN A 104 31.72 -14.46 5.46
C GLN A 104 32.46 -14.62 6.79
N ASP A 105 32.57 -13.53 7.57
CA ASP A 105 33.13 -13.59 8.92
C ASP A 105 32.32 -14.53 9.83
N LEU A 106 30.98 -14.52 9.69
CA LEU A 106 30.10 -15.42 10.44
C LEU A 106 30.36 -16.90 10.09
N ARG A 107 30.50 -17.19 8.80
CA ARG A 107 30.79 -18.55 8.33
C ARG A 107 32.18 -19.03 8.74
N GLY A 108 33.18 -18.13 8.69
CA GLY A 108 34.58 -18.45 9.01
C GLY A 108 34.85 -18.63 10.51
N LYS A 109 34.14 -17.88 11.37
CA LYS A 109 34.27 -17.98 12.83
C LYS A 109 33.56 -19.20 13.44
N GLY A 110 32.74 -19.89 12.66
CA GLY A 110 32.16 -21.17 13.07
C GLY A 110 31.11 -21.06 14.17
N VAL A 111 30.21 -20.06 14.10
CA VAL A 111 29.02 -19.80 14.98
C VAL A 111 29.29 -18.83 16.11
N TYR A 112 28.33 -17.92 16.36
CA TYR A 112 28.34 -17.13 17.60
C TYR A 112 27.63 -17.84 18.73
N PHE A 113 28.24 -17.82 19.90
CA PHE A 113 27.57 -18.27 21.10
C PHE A 113 26.73 -17.13 21.67
N ILE A 114 25.70 -17.47 22.44
CA ILE A 114 24.89 -16.47 23.16
C ILE A 114 25.74 -15.57 24.07
N SER A 115 26.91 -16.05 24.52
CA SER A 115 27.90 -15.28 25.28
C SER A 115 28.56 -14.14 24.48
N ASP A 116 28.48 -14.15 23.16
CA ASP A 116 28.98 -13.07 22.29
C ASP A 116 28.01 -11.86 22.23
N PHE A 117 26.93 -11.91 23.00
CA PHE A 117 25.88 -10.91 23.10
C PHE A 117 25.70 -10.45 24.55
N GLN A 118 25.21 -9.23 24.74
CA GLN A 118 24.98 -8.63 26.06
C GLN A 118 23.66 -9.13 26.67
N THR A 119 23.60 -10.42 27.03
CA THR A 119 22.38 -11.12 27.49
C THR A 119 21.74 -10.58 28.77
N GLY A 120 22.53 -9.88 29.60
CA GLY A 120 22.01 -9.20 30.80
C GLY A 120 21.23 -7.92 30.51
N ASN A 121 21.22 -7.46 29.26
CA ASN A 121 20.60 -6.20 28.87
C ASN A 121 19.50 -6.43 27.83
N THR A 122 18.25 -6.29 28.30
CA THR A 122 17.04 -6.57 27.53
C THR A 122 16.88 -5.70 26.28
N GLN A 123 17.60 -4.57 26.18
CA GLN A 123 17.58 -3.74 24.98
C GLN A 123 18.19 -4.44 23.74
N PHE A 124 18.99 -5.48 23.96
CA PHE A 124 19.61 -6.28 22.90
C PHE A 124 18.84 -7.56 22.60
N ASN A 125 17.72 -7.82 23.29
CA ASN A 125 16.84 -8.93 22.95
C ASN A 125 16.21 -8.65 21.59
N TRP A 126 16.05 -9.66 20.75
CA TRP A 126 15.35 -9.58 19.48
C TRP A 126 14.41 -10.78 19.36
N ASN A 127 13.12 -10.53 19.60
CA ASN A 127 12.11 -11.57 19.59
C ASN A 127 11.14 -11.27 18.43
N GLY A 128 10.61 -12.32 17.82
CA GLY A 128 9.69 -12.18 16.69
C GLY A 128 8.57 -13.19 16.74
N LYS A 129 7.32 -12.74 16.57
CA LYS A 129 6.17 -13.62 16.38
C LYS A 129 5.90 -13.80 14.90
N ARG A 130 5.81 -15.03 14.42
CA ARG A 130 5.46 -15.30 13.01
C ARG A 130 4.03 -14.84 12.73
N THR A 131 3.84 -14.06 11.68
CA THR A 131 2.53 -13.54 11.24
C THR A 131 2.09 -14.09 9.89
N SER A 132 3.02 -14.68 9.12
CA SER A 132 2.72 -15.37 7.87
C SER A 132 3.76 -16.45 7.58
N THR A 133 3.31 -17.61 7.11
CA THR A 133 4.14 -18.69 6.58
C THR A 133 4.25 -18.65 5.06
N SER A 134 3.48 -17.78 4.39
CA SER A 134 3.47 -17.66 2.95
C SER A 134 4.82 -17.18 2.44
N LYS A 135 5.22 -17.73 1.29
CA LYS A 135 6.40 -17.28 0.56
C LYS A 135 6.35 -15.77 0.32
N VAL A 136 7.40 -15.07 0.76
CA VAL A 136 7.49 -13.61 0.62
C VAL A 136 7.68 -13.24 -0.86
N SER A 137 6.82 -12.35 -1.37
CA SER A 137 6.85 -11.85 -2.74
C SER A 137 6.83 -10.31 -2.83
N ASN A 138 7.15 -9.63 -1.73
CA ASN A 138 7.05 -8.19 -1.60
C ASN A 138 8.24 -7.57 -0.84
N LEU A 139 9.45 -8.08 -1.07
CA LEU A 139 10.67 -7.44 -0.57
C LEU A 139 10.87 -6.05 -1.20
N GLU A 140 11.35 -5.10 -0.41
CA GLU A 140 11.58 -3.70 -0.81
C GLU A 140 13.00 -3.19 -0.54
N THR A 141 13.75 -3.82 0.37
CA THR A 141 15.10 -3.39 0.75
C THR A 141 16.14 -4.46 0.43
N GLY A 142 15.88 -5.72 0.74
CA GLY A 142 16.76 -6.86 0.43
C GLY A 142 16.63 -7.38 -1.00
N VAL A 143 16.43 -6.47 -1.97
CA VAL A 143 15.91 -6.82 -3.29
C VAL A 143 16.91 -7.54 -4.19
N TRP A 144 18.22 -7.28 -4.03
CA TRP A 144 19.25 -7.90 -4.86
C TRP A 144 19.65 -9.29 -4.39
N SER A 145 19.47 -9.63 -3.11
CA SER A 145 19.82 -10.94 -2.58
C SER A 145 19.08 -12.06 -3.30
N GLY A 146 19.77 -13.17 -3.58
CA GLY A 146 19.24 -14.35 -4.23
C GLY A 146 19.87 -14.65 -5.60
N LYS A 147 19.31 -15.64 -6.30
CA LYS A 147 19.80 -16.06 -7.62
C LYS A 147 19.12 -15.31 -8.76
N TRP A 148 19.91 -14.97 -9.76
CA TRP A 148 19.47 -14.29 -10.98
C TRP A 148 19.94 -15.05 -12.21
N LYS A 149 18.99 -15.39 -13.07
CA LYS A 149 19.27 -15.90 -14.41
C LYS A 149 19.49 -14.72 -15.34
N THR A 150 20.66 -14.64 -15.98
CA THR A 150 21.01 -13.53 -16.88
C THR A 150 21.22 -14.01 -18.31
N ASN A 151 21.40 -13.07 -19.25
CA ASN A 151 21.80 -13.36 -20.63
C ASN A 151 23.29 -13.74 -20.77
N PHE A 152 24.05 -13.75 -19.68
CA PHE A 152 25.42 -14.25 -19.61
C PHE A 152 25.47 -15.49 -18.71
N ALA A 153 26.01 -15.38 -17.50
CA ALA A 153 25.99 -16.44 -16.48
C ALA A 153 25.03 -16.11 -15.32
N GLU A 154 24.71 -17.10 -14.49
CA GLU A 154 23.92 -16.86 -13.28
C GLU A 154 24.67 -15.95 -12.29
N LEU A 155 23.92 -15.11 -11.58
CA LEU A 155 24.43 -14.37 -10.42
C LEU A 155 23.84 -14.96 -9.14
N ASP A 156 24.67 -15.08 -8.11
CA ASP A 156 24.25 -15.39 -6.74
C ASP A 156 24.67 -14.22 -5.85
N LEU A 157 23.70 -13.35 -5.52
CA LEU A 157 23.94 -12.07 -4.89
C LEU A 157 23.51 -12.05 -3.43
N GLN A 158 24.21 -11.26 -2.63
CA GLN A 158 23.99 -11.05 -1.21
C GLN A 158 24.04 -9.56 -0.91
N GLN A 159 22.95 -9.02 -0.37
CA GLN A 159 22.82 -7.61 -0.05
C GLN A 159 22.79 -7.38 1.46
N VAL A 160 23.62 -6.45 1.94
CA VAL A 160 23.58 -5.91 3.30
C VAL A 160 23.65 -4.38 3.21
N GLY A 161 22.53 -3.72 3.52
CA GLY A 161 22.35 -2.31 3.30
C GLY A 161 22.41 -1.96 1.81
N ASN A 162 23.26 -1.00 1.46
CA ASN A 162 23.52 -0.63 0.08
C ASN A 162 24.60 -1.51 -0.59
N ARG A 163 25.35 -2.33 0.15
CA ARG A 163 26.40 -3.16 -0.45
C ARG A 163 25.81 -4.46 -0.98
N VAL A 164 26.17 -4.83 -2.21
CA VAL A 164 25.80 -6.08 -2.87
C VAL A 164 27.07 -6.79 -3.31
N THR A 165 27.29 -8.00 -2.80
CA THR A 165 28.39 -8.86 -3.23
C THR A 165 27.85 -10.18 -3.76
N GLY A 166 28.64 -10.93 -4.52
CA GLY A 166 28.13 -12.22 -4.99
C GLY A 166 29.07 -12.95 -5.94
N LYS A 167 28.58 -14.07 -6.46
CA LYS A 167 29.27 -14.86 -7.48
C LYS A 167 28.68 -14.61 -8.86
N TYR A 168 29.56 -14.53 -9.86
CA TYR A 168 29.22 -14.53 -11.27
C TYR A 168 29.56 -15.90 -11.87
N GLY A 169 28.60 -16.81 -11.85
CA GLY A 169 28.80 -18.23 -12.16
C GLY A 169 30.00 -18.82 -11.42
N SER A 170 30.81 -19.60 -12.14
CA SER A 170 32.13 -20.06 -11.70
C SER A 170 33.28 -19.15 -12.18
N LEU A 171 32.96 -17.98 -12.76
CA LEU A 171 33.89 -17.15 -13.50
C LEU A 171 34.52 -16.04 -12.64
N GLY A 172 33.79 -15.57 -11.62
CA GLY A 172 34.31 -14.55 -10.72
C GLY A 172 33.28 -14.04 -9.72
N ASP A 173 33.48 -12.79 -9.30
CA ASP A 173 32.81 -12.16 -8.16
C ASP A 173 32.18 -10.83 -8.55
N ILE A 174 31.19 -10.40 -7.79
CA ILE A 174 30.52 -9.10 -7.88
C ILE A 174 30.80 -8.31 -6.59
N ASP A 175 31.13 -7.03 -6.74
CA ASP A 175 31.18 -6.06 -5.63
C ASP A 175 30.57 -4.72 -6.07
N ALA A 176 29.41 -4.39 -5.51
CA ALA A 176 28.59 -3.30 -5.99
C ALA A 176 27.86 -2.55 -4.87
N THR A 177 27.38 -1.35 -5.21
CA THR A 177 26.59 -0.48 -4.33
C THR A 177 25.24 -0.16 -4.99
N PHE A 178 24.17 -0.35 -4.24
CA PHE A 178 22.78 -0.08 -4.64
C PHE A 178 22.29 1.26 -4.11
N ASP A 179 21.91 2.14 -5.03
CA ASP A 179 21.17 3.36 -4.74
C ASP A 179 19.67 3.05 -4.78
N LYS A 180 19.04 2.88 -3.61
CA LYS A 180 17.60 2.60 -3.47
C LYS A 180 16.74 3.70 -4.10
N GLY A 181 17.17 4.96 -4.02
CA GLY A 181 16.41 6.11 -4.54
C GLY A 181 16.39 6.14 -6.07
N LYS A 182 17.52 5.85 -6.70
CA LYS A 182 17.62 5.77 -8.17
C LYS A 182 17.24 4.39 -8.73
N LYS A 183 17.15 3.36 -7.88
CA LYS A 183 17.01 1.96 -8.26
C LYS A 183 18.15 1.49 -9.17
N ILE A 184 19.37 1.93 -8.87
CA ILE A 184 20.56 1.65 -9.68
C ILE A 184 21.59 0.91 -8.83
N LEU A 185 22.10 -0.20 -9.34
CA LEU A 185 23.26 -0.92 -8.80
C LEU A 185 24.48 -0.60 -9.65
N LYS A 186 25.56 -0.11 -9.06
CA LYS A 186 26.84 0.13 -9.75
C LYS A 186 27.99 -0.54 -9.00
N GLY A 187 28.94 -1.09 -9.74
CA GLY A 187 30.08 -1.76 -9.12
C GLY A 187 31.04 -2.35 -10.11
N THR A 188 31.80 -3.31 -9.63
CA THR A 188 32.74 -4.10 -10.42
C THR A 188 32.35 -5.57 -10.40
N PHE A 189 32.84 -6.27 -11.42
CA PHE A 189 32.81 -7.73 -11.47
C PHE A 189 34.17 -8.26 -11.89
N THR A 190 34.47 -9.50 -11.55
CA THR A 190 35.62 -10.24 -12.10
C THR A 190 35.14 -11.36 -13.01
N ASN A 191 35.91 -11.64 -14.06
CA ASN A 191 35.69 -12.76 -14.95
C ASN A 191 37.05 -13.31 -15.37
N ASN A 192 37.38 -14.51 -14.88
CA ASN A 192 38.68 -15.16 -15.07
C ASN A 192 39.85 -14.23 -14.70
N GLY A 193 39.72 -13.52 -13.57
CA GLY A 193 40.74 -12.61 -13.04
C GLY A 193 40.76 -11.21 -13.69
N ARG A 194 40.01 -10.96 -14.75
CA ARG A 194 39.87 -9.61 -15.33
C ARG A 194 38.74 -8.85 -14.65
N THR A 195 39.00 -7.62 -14.22
CA THR A 195 38.00 -6.72 -13.64
C THR A 195 37.25 -5.94 -14.72
N GLY A 196 35.93 -5.87 -14.61
CA GLY A 196 35.08 -4.98 -15.36
C GLY A 196 34.14 -4.18 -14.45
N TYR A 197 33.35 -3.30 -15.06
CA TYR A 197 32.41 -2.38 -14.41
C TYR A 197 30.99 -2.72 -14.85
N LEU A 198 30.02 -2.54 -13.94
CA LEU A 198 28.61 -2.79 -14.21
C LEU A 198 27.70 -1.65 -13.73
N GLU A 199 26.57 -1.51 -14.40
CA GLU A 199 25.47 -0.65 -13.99
C GLU A 199 24.13 -1.29 -14.35
N PHE A 200 23.31 -1.61 -13.35
CA PHE A 200 22.01 -2.24 -13.51
C PHE A 200 20.88 -1.37 -12.95
N ALA A 201 19.85 -1.14 -13.77
CA ALA A 201 18.57 -0.58 -13.38
C ALA A 201 17.61 -1.67 -12.91
N PHE A 202 17.17 -1.55 -11.66
CA PHE A 202 16.33 -2.51 -10.98
C PHE A 202 14.84 -2.29 -11.30
N SER A 203 14.15 -3.37 -11.68
CA SER A 203 12.71 -3.40 -11.94
C SER A 203 12.04 -4.61 -11.28
N GLY A 204 12.13 -4.71 -9.95
CA GLY A 204 11.42 -5.74 -9.18
C GLY A 204 12.12 -7.09 -9.28
N ASN A 205 11.52 -8.07 -9.94
CA ASN A 205 12.18 -9.37 -10.15
C ASN A 205 13.00 -9.41 -11.44
N GLU A 206 13.29 -8.24 -12.02
CA GLU A 206 14.02 -8.08 -13.27
C GLU A 206 15.01 -6.92 -13.15
N PHE A 207 16.07 -6.94 -13.95
CA PHE A 207 16.94 -5.79 -14.15
C PHE A 207 17.40 -5.71 -15.61
N GLN A 208 17.76 -4.50 -16.02
CA GLN A 208 18.43 -4.22 -17.29
C GLN A 208 19.62 -3.31 -17.03
N GLY A 209 20.66 -3.39 -17.84
CA GLY A 209 21.85 -2.60 -17.62
C GLY A 209 22.94 -2.85 -18.65
N LYS A 210 24.15 -2.45 -18.27
CA LYS A 210 25.34 -2.51 -19.12
C LYS A 210 26.57 -2.87 -18.30
N TRP A 211 27.61 -3.32 -19.00
CA TRP A 211 28.91 -3.64 -18.39
C TRP A 211 30.05 -3.39 -19.35
N GLY A 212 31.22 -2.99 -18.87
CA GLY A 212 32.39 -2.77 -19.73
C GLY A 212 33.68 -3.11 -19.03
N TRP A 213 34.76 -3.27 -19.80
CA TRP A 213 36.11 -3.46 -19.24
C TRP A 213 36.77 -2.16 -18.80
N ASN A 214 36.19 -1.01 -19.17
CA ASN A 214 36.58 0.32 -18.74
C ASN A 214 35.46 0.96 -17.88
N PRO A 215 35.79 1.95 -17.02
CA PRO A 215 34.81 2.62 -16.16
C PRO A 215 33.65 3.27 -16.92
N GLU A 216 33.92 3.75 -18.14
CA GLU A 216 32.94 4.47 -18.97
C GLU A 216 31.87 3.54 -19.57
N MET A 217 32.14 2.23 -19.61
CA MET A 217 31.27 1.20 -20.18
C MET A 217 30.84 1.55 -21.61
N THR A 218 31.81 1.95 -22.45
CA THR A 218 31.59 2.41 -23.83
C THR A 218 31.39 1.28 -24.85
N GLU A 219 31.95 0.10 -24.59
CA GLU A 219 31.94 -1.07 -25.49
C GLU A 219 30.79 -2.05 -25.17
N SER A 220 29.85 -1.63 -24.33
CA SER A 220 29.13 -2.51 -23.41
C SER A 220 27.85 -3.13 -23.98
N PRO A 221 27.78 -4.46 -24.14
CA PRO A 221 26.53 -5.15 -24.44
C PRO A 221 25.52 -4.99 -23.30
N ALA A 222 24.24 -5.10 -23.63
CA ALA A 222 23.18 -5.12 -22.63
C ALA A 222 23.32 -6.34 -21.70
N TRP A 223 23.22 -6.11 -20.39
CA TRP A 223 23.12 -7.15 -19.38
C TRP A 223 21.76 -7.07 -18.71
N SER A 224 20.98 -8.13 -18.86
CA SER A 224 19.67 -8.25 -18.22
C SER A 224 19.58 -9.52 -17.41
N GLY A 225 18.72 -9.52 -16.40
CA GLY A 225 18.51 -10.68 -15.55
C GLY A 225 17.13 -10.73 -14.93
N ASN A 226 16.70 -11.96 -14.65
CA ASN A 226 15.45 -12.28 -13.98
C ASN A 226 15.77 -13.03 -12.69
N LYS A 227 15.14 -12.64 -11.59
CA LYS A 227 15.27 -13.33 -10.31
C LYS A 227 14.62 -14.70 -10.41
N ILE A 228 15.33 -15.75 -9.98
CA ILE A 228 14.84 -17.13 -10.05
C ILE A 228 13.70 -17.32 -9.04
N VAL A 229 13.91 -16.87 -7.79
CA VAL A 229 12.86 -16.79 -6.78
C VAL A 229 12.24 -15.39 -6.80
N LYS A 230 11.01 -15.28 -7.29
CA LYS A 230 10.26 -14.00 -7.39
C LYS A 230 9.83 -13.47 -6.01
N SER A 231 10.79 -12.96 -5.25
CA SER A 231 10.59 -12.46 -3.87
C SER A 231 10.40 -10.96 -3.76
N ASN A 232 10.73 -10.20 -4.80
CA ASN A 232 10.64 -8.75 -4.77
C ASN A 232 9.22 -8.29 -5.07
N ARG A 233 8.83 -7.17 -4.44
CA ARG A 233 7.59 -6.47 -4.79
C ARG A 233 7.60 -6.23 -6.30
N ALA A 234 6.56 -6.70 -6.97
CA ALA A 234 6.37 -6.41 -8.37
C ALA A 234 6.46 -4.90 -8.56
N VAL A 235 7.27 -4.46 -9.51
CA VAL A 235 7.18 -3.07 -9.95
C VAL A 235 5.80 -2.99 -10.59
N THR A 236 4.86 -2.37 -9.88
CA THR A 236 3.67 -1.85 -10.54
C THR A 236 4.25 -1.04 -11.68
N ALA A 237 3.94 -1.41 -12.92
CA ALA A 237 4.19 -0.53 -14.06
C ALA A 237 3.80 0.87 -13.59
N PRO A 238 4.60 1.92 -13.90
CA PRO A 238 4.23 3.27 -13.51
C PRO A 238 2.76 3.38 -13.84
N VAL A 239 1.93 3.52 -12.81
CA VAL A 239 0.52 3.76 -13.01
C VAL A 239 0.61 5.06 -13.80
N ILE A 240 0.41 5.00 -15.12
CA ILE A 240 0.15 6.18 -15.92
C ILE A 240 -0.96 6.80 -15.11
N ALA A 241 -0.63 7.89 -14.39
CA ALA A 241 -1.50 8.42 -13.36
C ALA A 241 -2.85 8.54 -14.04
N SER A 242 -3.78 7.65 -13.67
CA SER A 242 -5.03 7.55 -14.42
C SER A 242 -5.64 8.91 -14.27
N ALA A 243 -5.72 9.66 -15.38
CA ALA A 243 -6.08 11.06 -15.35
C ALA A 243 -7.34 11.17 -14.48
N THR A 244 -7.29 11.92 -13.40
CA THR A 244 -8.43 12.03 -12.50
C THR A 244 -9.24 13.25 -12.89
N LYS A 245 -10.56 13.12 -12.97
CA LYS A 245 -11.46 14.27 -13.06
C LYS A 245 -11.91 14.70 -11.68
N LYS A 246 -12.05 16.00 -11.48
CA LYS A 246 -12.54 16.61 -10.24
C LYS A 246 -14.01 16.98 -10.42
N ILE A 247 -14.90 16.32 -9.69
CA ILE A 247 -16.32 16.70 -9.60
C ILE A 247 -16.53 17.55 -8.36
N THR A 248 -17.17 18.70 -8.51
CA THR A 248 -17.47 19.62 -7.42
C THR A 248 -18.98 19.65 -7.21
N VAL A 249 -19.43 19.37 -5.99
CA VAL A 249 -20.83 19.47 -5.58
C VAL A 249 -20.97 20.58 -4.54
N ARG A 250 -21.89 21.51 -4.76
CA ARG A 250 -22.13 22.67 -3.88
C ARG A 250 -23.61 22.75 -3.49
N LEU A 251 -23.92 22.92 -2.22
CA LEU A 251 -25.25 23.37 -1.81
C LEU A 251 -25.37 24.88 -1.99
N GLY A 252 -26.29 25.32 -2.85
CA GLY A 252 -26.51 26.73 -3.13
C GLY A 252 -27.56 27.36 -2.25
N SER A 253 -28.71 26.71 -2.08
CA SER A 253 -29.81 27.23 -1.28
C SER A 253 -30.75 26.16 -0.77
N ILE A 254 -31.52 26.51 0.26
CA ILE A 254 -32.61 25.71 0.81
C ILE A 254 -33.89 26.53 0.69
N LEU A 255 -34.94 25.94 0.12
CA LEU A 255 -36.27 26.54 -0.02
C LEU A 255 -37.24 25.87 0.95
N ALA A 256 -38.09 26.67 1.57
CA ALA A 256 -39.16 26.24 2.46
C ALA A 256 -40.48 26.83 1.96
N GLN A 257 -41.32 26.01 1.32
CA GLN A 257 -42.43 26.49 0.47
C GLN A 257 -43.81 26.53 1.17
N GLU A 258 -43.96 25.94 2.35
CA GLU A 258 -45.24 25.89 3.10
C GLU A 258 -45.15 26.57 4.46
N ILE A 259 -44.46 27.70 4.54
CA ILE A 259 -44.43 28.49 5.77
C ILE A 259 -45.62 29.46 5.73
N PRO A 260 -46.52 29.46 6.74
CA PRO A 260 -47.55 30.50 6.84
C PRO A 260 -46.89 31.88 6.77
N SER A 261 -47.33 32.75 5.87
CA SER A 261 -46.75 34.05 5.45
C SER A 261 -46.41 35.09 6.54
N HIS A 262 -46.64 34.75 7.80
CA HIS A 262 -46.49 35.57 9.00
C HIS A 262 -45.38 35.04 9.92
N ARG A 263 -44.74 33.92 9.58
CA ARG A 263 -43.70 33.30 10.40
C ARG A 263 -42.43 33.28 9.57
N ASN A 264 -41.37 33.94 10.03
CA ASN A 264 -40.03 33.86 9.45
C ASN A 264 -39.22 32.83 10.24
N PRO A 265 -39.30 31.52 9.91
CA PRO A 265 -38.58 30.51 10.66
C PRO A 265 -37.08 30.63 10.45
N GLU A 266 -36.33 30.46 11.53
CA GLU A 266 -34.90 30.16 11.44
C GLU A 266 -34.75 28.69 11.04
N ILE A 267 -33.89 28.39 10.06
CA ILE A 267 -33.82 27.04 9.48
C ILE A 267 -32.76 26.21 10.18
N TYR A 268 -33.09 24.97 10.55
CA TYR A 268 -32.13 24.01 11.10
C TYR A 268 -32.37 22.60 10.53
N GLY A 269 -31.50 21.65 10.85
CA GLY A 269 -31.50 20.30 10.30
C GLY A 269 -30.22 20.01 9.53
N PHE A 270 -30.27 19.07 8.58
CA PHE A 270 -29.10 18.67 7.82
C PHE A 270 -29.38 18.51 6.34
N ALA A 271 -28.34 18.70 5.52
CA ALA A 271 -28.35 18.39 4.11
C ALA A 271 -26.94 17.96 3.67
N GLY A 272 -26.87 16.99 2.75
CA GLY A 272 -25.61 16.36 2.39
C GLY A 272 -25.57 15.73 1.00
N VAL A 273 -24.37 15.27 0.63
CA VAL A 273 -24.10 14.53 -0.59
C VAL A 273 -23.10 13.39 -0.34
N ARG A 274 -23.34 12.26 -0.99
CA ARG A 274 -22.39 11.15 -1.15
C ARG A 274 -22.26 10.84 -2.62
N MET A 275 -21.11 10.28 -2.98
CA MET A 275 -20.86 9.79 -4.31
C MET A 275 -20.44 8.33 -4.22
N TYR A 276 -20.89 7.50 -5.14
CA TYR A 276 -20.59 6.09 -5.15
C TYR A 276 -20.13 5.63 -6.52
N ARG A 277 -19.16 4.72 -6.52
CA ARG A 277 -18.79 3.88 -7.65
C ARG A 277 -19.64 2.62 -7.55
N VAL A 278 -20.44 2.34 -8.58
CA VAL A 278 -21.34 1.18 -8.62
C VAL A 278 -20.89 0.27 -9.75
N THR A 279 -20.78 -1.01 -9.42
CA THR A 279 -20.42 -2.08 -10.36
C THR A 279 -21.31 -3.30 -10.11
N SER A 280 -21.22 -4.30 -10.98
CA SER A 280 -21.87 -5.61 -10.74
C SER A 280 -21.45 -6.26 -9.41
N GLY A 281 -20.23 -5.96 -8.92
CA GLY A 281 -19.69 -6.49 -7.67
C GLY A 281 -20.12 -5.73 -6.40
N GLY A 282 -20.77 -4.57 -6.54
CA GLY A 282 -21.25 -3.79 -5.39
C GLY A 282 -21.10 -2.28 -5.56
N ARG A 283 -21.37 -1.57 -4.45
CA ARG A 283 -21.44 -0.11 -4.34
C ARG A 283 -20.39 0.38 -3.34
N GLU A 284 -19.42 1.16 -3.81
CA GLU A 284 -18.30 1.69 -3.03
C GLU A 284 -18.40 3.22 -2.92
N GLU A 285 -18.21 3.78 -1.71
CA GLU A 285 -18.26 5.23 -1.52
C GLU A 285 -16.99 5.92 -2.00
N ILE A 286 -17.15 6.92 -2.89
CA ILE A 286 -16.09 7.85 -3.29
C ILE A 286 -16.08 8.98 -2.27
N ARG A 287 -15.09 8.96 -1.37
CA ARG A 287 -15.00 9.97 -0.30
C ARG A 287 -14.63 11.35 -0.85
N PRO A 288 -15.19 12.44 -0.29
CA PRO A 288 -14.80 13.77 -0.69
C PRO A 288 -13.35 14.07 -0.27
N PHE A 289 -12.67 14.87 -1.08
CA PHE A 289 -11.31 15.34 -0.83
C PHE A 289 -11.20 16.04 0.54
N GLY A 290 -10.10 15.78 1.23
CA GLY A 290 -9.83 16.33 2.56
C GLY A 290 -10.67 15.71 3.69
N ASN A 291 -11.31 14.55 3.45
CA ASN A 291 -12.11 13.81 4.45
C ASN A 291 -13.22 14.68 5.08
N LYS A 292 -13.82 15.56 4.28
CA LYS A 292 -14.94 16.41 4.72
C LYS A 292 -16.17 15.55 5.05
N SER A 293 -16.97 15.99 6.02
CA SER A 293 -18.27 15.36 6.33
C SER A 293 -19.18 15.35 5.10
N ALA A 294 -19.98 14.30 4.93
CA ALA A 294 -20.94 14.22 3.83
C ALA A 294 -22.08 15.26 3.96
N ASN A 295 -22.34 15.76 5.18
CA ASN A 295 -23.27 16.87 5.43
C ASN A 295 -22.55 18.20 5.14
N TYR A 296 -23.08 19.01 4.22
CA TYR A 296 -22.64 20.40 3.99
C TYR A 296 -23.44 21.42 4.81
N PHE A 297 -24.64 21.05 5.25
CA PHE A 297 -25.44 21.82 6.20
C PHE A 297 -25.77 20.90 7.37
N ASP A 298 -25.44 21.32 8.59
CA ASP A 298 -25.70 20.56 9.80
C ASP A 298 -25.88 21.57 10.96
N ARG A 299 -27.14 21.91 11.23
CA ARG A 299 -27.53 22.93 12.20
C ARG A 299 -28.51 22.33 13.18
N THR A 300 -28.29 22.62 14.46
CA THR A 300 -29.20 22.21 15.54
C THR A 300 -30.25 23.30 15.78
N GLU A 301 -31.31 22.95 16.50
CA GLU A 301 -32.34 23.91 16.92
C GLU A 301 -31.80 25.06 17.79
N SER A 302 -30.73 24.78 18.54
CA SER A 302 -30.00 25.76 19.36
C SER A 302 -29.12 26.70 18.55
N ASN A 303 -28.78 26.34 17.31
CA ASN A 303 -27.95 27.14 16.41
C ASN A 303 -28.54 27.15 14.98
N PRO A 304 -29.77 27.66 14.82
CA PRO A 304 -30.41 27.67 13.52
C PRO A 304 -29.76 28.73 12.62
N PHE A 305 -29.87 28.54 11.33
CA PHE A 305 -29.44 29.52 10.34
C PHE A 305 -30.45 30.66 10.28
N SER A 306 -30.04 31.87 10.66
CA SER A 306 -30.90 33.04 10.59
C SER A 306 -31.05 33.50 9.13
N ARG A 307 -32.24 34.00 8.82
CA ARG A 307 -32.64 34.32 7.45
C ARG A 307 -32.36 35.80 7.14
N ASP A 308 -31.80 36.11 5.97
CA ASP A 308 -31.83 37.48 5.43
C ASP A 308 -33.27 37.83 5.01
N SER A 309 -33.79 38.97 5.45
CA SER A 309 -35.21 39.35 5.48
C SER A 309 -35.86 39.62 4.10
N ARG A 310 -35.15 39.35 3.00
CA ARG A 310 -35.57 39.77 1.64
C ARG A 310 -36.38 38.74 0.84
N TYR A 311 -36.44 37.47 1.25
CA TYR A 311 -37.20 36.43 0.54
C TYR A 311 -37.88 35.42 1.48
N ASP A 312 -39.22 35.42 1.50
CA ASP A 312 -40.05 34.69 2.47
C ASP A 312 -40.03 33.14 2.36
N TYR A 313 -39.34 32.54 1.39
CA TYR A 313 -39.22 31.08 1.28
C TYR A 313 -37.81 30.52 0.95
N ARG A 314 -36.73 31.32 0.94
CA ARG A 314 -35.39 30.88 0.51
C ARG A 314 -34.27 31.26 1.49
N VAL A 315 -33.31 30.37 1.70
CA VAL A 315 -32.03 30.60 2.39
C VAL A 315 -30.90 30.35 1.41
N ASP A 316 -30.19 31.41 1.03
CA ASP A 316 -28.99 31.32 0.19
C ASP A 316 -27.77 31.05 1.05
N LEU A 317 -27.01 30.02 0.70
CA LEU A 317 -25.78 29.69 1.39
C LEU A 317 -24.59 30.33 0.69
N PRO A 318 -23.61 30.85 1.46
CA PRO A 318 -22.47 31.52 0.90
C PRO A 318 -21.62 30.52 0.10
N ASN A 319 -20.94 31.02 -0.94
CA ASN A 319 -20.02 30.20 -1.73
C ASN A 319 -18.68 30.01 -0.99
N THR A 320 -18.70 29.28 0.12
CA THR A 320 -17.52 29.00 0.96
C THR A 320 -17.18 27.51 0.96
N PRO A 321 -15.93 27.13 1.27
CA PRO A 321 -15.50 25.72 1.29
C PRO A 321 -16.30 24.80 2.23
N GLU A 322 -17.05 25.36 3.19
CA GLU A 322 -17.95 24.63 4.10
C GLU A 322 -19.07 23.91 3.32
N TYR A 323 -19.61 24.55 2.28
CA TYR A 323 -20.76 24.07 1.51
C TYR A 323 -20.37 23.36 0.20
N ILE A 324 -19.09 23.05 0.01
CA ILE A 324 -18.52 22.46 -1.20
C ILE A 324 -17.87 21.11 -0.90
N ARG A 325 -18.14 20.12 -1.76
CA ARG A 325 -17.51 18.80 -1.76
C ARG A 325 -16.86 18.54 -3.11
N ASP A 326 -15.56 18.26 -3.04
CA ASP A 326 -14.78 17.89 -4.21
C ASP A 326 -14.58 16.38 -4.20
N PHE A 327 -14.84 15.72 -5.32
CA PHE A 327 -14.64 14.29 -5.51
C PHE A 327 -13.62 14.08 -6.62
N THR A 328 -12.74 13.10 -6.43
CA THR A 328 -11.74 12.72 -7.43
C THR A 328 -12.15 11.37 -8.00
N ILE A 329 -12.46 11.34 -9.29
CA ILE A 329 -12.88 10.12 -10.00
C ILE A 329 -11.83 9.79 -11.03
N SER A 330 -11.48 8.51 -11.16
CA SER A 330 -10.56 8.08 -12.21
C SER A 330 -11.22 8.22 -13.59
N SER A 331 -10.48 8.67 -14.61
CA SER A 331 -10.98 8.66 -15.99
C SER A 331 -11.24 7.24 -16.49
N GLN A 332 -10.62 6.23 -15.87
CA GLN A 332 -10.91 4.84 -16.20
C GLN A 332 -12.35 4.48 -15.80
N ASP A 333 -12.77 4.85 -14.58
CA ASP A 333 -14.15 4.61 -14.12
C ASP A 333 -15.16 5.41 -14.94
N LEU A 334 -14.88 6.68 -15.25
CA LEU A 334 -15.78 7.52 -16.05
C LEU A 334 -15.94 7.07 -17.51
N ASN A 335 -14.98 6.31 -18.05
CA ASN A 335 -15.05 5.80 -19.42
C ASN A 335 -15.41 4.31 -19.47
N ASN A 336 -15.71 3.68 -18.32
CA ASN A 336 -16.04 2.27 -18.26
C ASN A 336 -17.58 2.09 -18.26
N PRO A 337 -18.18 1.50 -19.30
CA PRO A 337 -19.63 1.31 -19.38
C PRO A 337 -20.19 0.32 -18.34
N GLU A 338 -19.33 -0.41 -17.62
CA GLU A 338 -19.73 -1.31 -16.53
C GLU A 338 -19.69 -0.62 -15.14
N VAL A 339 -19.32 0.67 -15.10
CA VAL A 339 -19.21 1.45 -13.87
C VAL A 339 -20.18 2.62 -13.92
N ASP A 340 -21.14 2.64 -13.00
CA ASP A 340 -21.99 3.81 -12.78
C ASP A 340 -21.40 4.68 -11.67
N ILE A 341 -21.47 6.00 -11.84
CA ILE A 341 -21.19 6.94 -10.76
C ILE A 341 -22.51 7.49 -10.25
N GLU A 342 -22.87 7.15 -9.02
CA GLU A 342 -24.09 7.67 -8.38
C GLU A 342 -23.78 8.88 -7.50
N VAL A 343 -24.64 9.90 -7.58
CA VAL A 343 -24.69 11.04 -6.68
C VAL A 343 -25.94 10.91 -5.82
N GLU A 344 -25.75 10.73 -4.52
CA GLU A 344 -26.81 10.65 -3.52
C GLU A 344 -26.91 11.97 -2.77
N ILE A 345 -28.06 12.62 -2.81
CA ILE A 345 -28.32 13.90 -2.16
C ILE A 345 -29.49 13.72 -1.19
N TRP A 346 -29.38 14.30 0.01
CA TRP A 346 -30.47 14.25 0.99
C TRP A 346 -30.56 15.53 1.81
N HIS A 347 -31.72 15.74 2.43
CA HIS A 347 -31.92 16.76 3.45
C HIS A 347 -33.04 16.40 4.42
N HIS A 348 -32.95 16.87 5.66
CA HIS A 348 -34.04 16.95 6.62
C HIS A 348 -34.04 18.34 7.22
N ILE A 349 -35.03 19.16 6.85
CA ILE A 349 -35.06 20.58 7.20
C ILE A 349 -36.22 20.87 8.14
N LYS A 350 -35.98 21.71 9.13
CA LYS A 350 -36.95 22.17 10.12
C LYS A 350 -36.91 23.69 10.25
N GLY A 351 -38.03 24.28 10.61
CA GLY A 351 -38.18 25.72 10.83
C GLY A 351 -38.49 26.02 12.29
N LYS A 352 -37.63 26.80 12.94
CA LYS A 352 -37.82 27.28 14.31
C LYS A 352 -38.67 28.54 14.31
N VAL A 353 -39.77 28.53 15.05
CA VAL A 353 -40.71 29.65 15.17
C VAL A 353 -41.13 29.84 16.62
N LEU A 354 -41.84 30.94 16.91
CA LEU A 354 -42.58 31.06 18.17
C LEU A 354 -43.71 30.01 18.20
N GLY A 355 -43.59 29.05 19.11
CA GLY A 355 -44.50 27.90 19.24
C GLY A 355 -43.88 26.60 18.72
N PRO A 356 -44.71 25.63 18.27
CA PRO A 356 -44.21 24.37 17.72
C PRO A 356 -43.37 24.59 16.46
N ASN A 357 -42.20 23.96 16.40
CA ASN A 357 -41.36 23.98 15.21
C ASN A 357 -42.03 23.25 14.03
N PHE A 358 -41.72 23.70 12.82
CA PHE A 358 -42.20 23.09 11.59
C PHE A 358 -41.22 22.02 11.13
N ASP A 359 -41.67 20.78 10.99
CA ASP A 359 -40.89 19.72 10.33
C ASP A 359 -41.25 19.68 8.84
N MET A 360 -40.25 19.90 7.98
CA MET A 360 -40.44 19.92 6.52
C MET A 360 -40.19 18.55 5.89
N GLY A 361 -39.79 17.54 6.68
CA GLY A 361 -39.57 16.16 6.25
C GLY A 361 -38.14 15.85 5.79
N TYR A 362 -37.84 14.55 5.71
CA TYR A 362 -36.62 14.01 5.13
C TYR A 362 -36.86 13.63 3.66
N TYR A 363 -35.92 14.03 2.80
CA TYR A 363 -35.91 13.68 1.38
C TYR A 363 -34.53 13.16 0.99
N LYS A 364 -34.53 12.20 0.07
CA LYS A 364 -33.33 11.59 -0.50
C LYS A 364 -33.56 11.28 -1.97
N GLU A 365 -32.53 11.51 -2.76
CA GLU A 365 -32.50 11.20 -4.18
C GLU A 365 -31.14 10.62 -4.57
N VAL A 366 -31.13 9.67 -5.49
CA VAL A 366 -29.93 9.04 -6.04
C VAL A 366 -29.99 9.17 -7.55
N LEU A 367 -28.95 9.76 -8.13
CA LEU A 367 -28.86 10.10 -9.55
C LEU A 367 -27.61 9.47 -10.14
N ASN A 368 -27.70 8.95 -11.36
CA ASN A 368 -26.48 8.66 -12.12
C ASN A 368 -25.85 9.99 -12.56
N LEU A 369 -24.54 10.13 -12.41
CA LEU A 369 -23.76 11.32 -12.77
C LEU A 369 -23.94 11.68 -14.24
N GLU A 370 -24.08 10.69 -15.12
CA GLU A 370 -24.33 10.90 -16.55
C GLU A 370 -25.72 11.49 -16.85
N ALA A 371 -26.69 11.25 -15.97
CA ALA A 371 -28.04 11.79 -16.11
C ALA A 371 -28.17 13.25 -15.65
N ILE A 372 -27.12 13.81 -15.04
CA ILE A 372 -27.09 15.20 -14.58
C ILE A 372 -26.76 16.09 -15.78
N ASN A 373 -27.70 16.94 -16.20
CA ASN A 373 -27.45 17.90 -17.27
C ASN A 373 -26.57 19.07 -16.78
N PHE A 374 -25.34 19.16 -17.29
CA PHE A 374 -24.39 20.21 -16.92
C PHE A 374 -24.60 21.54 -17.67
N GLU A 375 -25.38 21.57 -18.75
CA GLU A 375 -25.60 22.77 -19.57
C GLU A 375 -26.33 23.89 -18.80
N SER A 376 -27.13 23.55 -17.78
CA SER A 376 -27.76 24.50 -16.85
C SER A 376 -26.92 24.78 -15.60
N GLY A 377 -25.59 24.61 -15.68
CA GLY A 377 -24.67 24.73 -14.54
C GLY A 377 -24.81 23.58 -13.54
N GLY A 378 -25.38 22.43 -13.96
CA GLY A 378 -25.59 21.25 -13.14
C GLY A 378 -26.47 21.48 -11.91
N LEU A 379 -27.40 22.44 -11.98
CA LEU A 379 -28.35 22.71 -10.91
C LEU A 379 -29.36 21.56 -10.78
N LEU A 380 -29.30 20.89 -9.64
CA LEU A 380 -30.23 19.87 -9.18
C LEU A 380 -31.12 20.44 -8.08
N ARG A 381 -32.41 20.10 -8.14
CA ARG A 381 -33.38 20.38 -7.09
C ARG A 381 -33.82 19.07 -6.50
N VAL A 382 -33.59 18.89 -5.21
CA VAL A 382 -33.93 17.69 -4.45
C VAL A 382 -35.01 18.04 -3.44
N GLY A 383 -36.05 17.20 -3.33
CA GLY A 383 -37.21 17.43 -2.47
C GLY A 383 -38.53 17.32 -3.23
N GLN A 384 -39.65 17.43 -2.51
CA GLN A 384 -40.98 17.17 -3.05
C GLN A 384 -41.28 18.04 -4.28
N GLY A 385 -41.80 17.39 -5.34
CA GLY A 385 -42.03 18.03 -6.63
C GLY A 385 -40.89 17.92 -7.62
N TYR A 386 -39.74 17.34 -7.25
CA TYR A 386 -38.61 17.10 -8.18
C TYR A 386 -38.16 15.64 -8.17
N ARG A 387 -37.88 15.11 -9.37
CA ARG A 387 -37.20 13.83 -9.59
C ARG A 387 -36.29 13.96 -10.80
N ASN A 388 -35.04 13.53 -10.67
CA ASN A 388 -33.94 13.71 -11.60
C ASN A 388 -33.75 15.18 -12.00
N GLY A 389 -33.86 16.09 -11.03
CA GLY A 389 -33.77 17.54 -11.26
C GLY A 389 -34.94 18.14 -12.06
N GLN A 390 -35.94 17.34 -12.47
CA GLN A 390 -37.10 17.78 -13.23
C GLN A 390 -38.33 17.91 -12.34
N ARG A 391 -39.16 18.94 -12.56
CA ARG A 391 -40.38 19.18 -11.79
C ARG A 391 -41.43 18.12 -12.13
N GLN A 392 -41.85 17.34 -11.14
CA GLN A 392 -42.91 16.34 -11.22
C GLN A 392 -44.23 16.94 -10.69
N GLY A 393 -44.96 17.69 -11.53
CA GLY A 393 -46.32 18.16 -11.25
C GLY A 393 -46.53 19.07 -10.01
N ASN A 394 -47.80 19.36 -9.71
CA ASN A 394 -48.23 20.12 -8.53
C ASN A 394 -48.24 19.21 -7.29
N LEU A 395 -47.07 18.97 -6.73
CA LEU A 395 -46.94 18.34 -5.41
C LEU A 395 -46.79 19.46 -4.36
N ASN A 396 -47.67 19.47 -3.36
CA ASN A 396 -47.68 20.39 -2.20
C ASN A 396 -46.40 20.21 -1.36
N SER A 397 -45.30 20.86 -1.75
CA SER A 397 -43.98 20.64 -1.17
C SER A 397 -43.68 21.52 0.04
N LYS A 398 -43.15 20.93 1.13
CA LYS A 398 -42.72 21.67 2.32
C LYS A 398 -41.31 22.26 2.23
N SER A 399 -40.37 21.60 1.55
CA SER A 399 -39.00 22.10 1.36
C SER A 399 -38.27 21.53 0.12
N GLN A 400 -37.21 22.21 -0.32
CA GLN A 400 -36.32 21.81 -1.42
C GLN A 400 -34.87 22.21 -1.14
N ALA A 401 -33.90 21.41 -1.58
CA ALA A 401 -32.49 21.77 -1.61
C ALA A 401 -32.02 22.01 -3.06
N MET A 402 -31.35 23.13 -3.31
CA MET A 402 -30.73 23.46 -4.59
C MET A 402 -29.23 23.16 -4.55
N VAL A 403 -28.81 22.14 -5.30
CA VAL A 403 -27.44 21.66 -5.35
C VAL A 403 -26.87 21.89 -6.75
N TYR A 404 -25.63 22.37 -6.84
CA TYR A 404 -24.90 22.55 -8.09
C TYR A 404 -23.84 21.47 -8.23
N VAL A 405 -23.76 20.81 -9.38
CA VAL A 405 -22.73 19.81 -9.71
C VAL A 405 -21.93 20.29 -10.91
N THR A 406 -20.60 20.36 -10.81
CA THR A 406 -19.71 20.82 -11.89
C THR A 406 -18.47 19.95 -12.02
N GLY A 407 -17.78 20.00 -13.17
CA GLY A 407 -16.45 19.39 -13.35
C GLY A 407 -16.34 18.12 -14.21
N LEU A 408 -17.37 17.80 -15.01
CA LEU A 408 -17.24 16.79 -16.08
C LEU A 408 -16.57 17.33 -17.33
#